data_AF-A0A5F7ZII1-F1
#
_entry.id   AF-A0A5F7ZII1-F1
#
_cell.length_a   1.000
_cell.length_b   1.000
_cell.length_c   1.000
_cell.angle_alpha   90.00
_cell.angle_beta   90.00
_cell.angle_gamma   90.00
#
_symmetry.space_group_name_H-M   'P 1'
#
loop_
_entity.id
_entity.type
_entity.pdbx_description
1 polymer ?
#
loop_
_entity_poly.entity_id
_entity_poly.type
_entity_poly.pdbx_seq_one_letter_code
_entity_poly.pdbx_strand_id
1 'polypeptide(L)'
;MRWLLLYHALCFSLSKASAHTVELNDMFGQIQSPGYPDSYPSDSEVTWNITVPDGFRIKLYFMHFNLESSYLCEYDYVKVETEDQVLATFCGRETTDTEQTPGQEVVLSPGSFMSITFRSDFSNEERFTGFDAHYMAVDVDECKEREDEELSCDHYCHNYIGGYYCSCRFGYILHTDNRTCRVECSDNLFTQRTGVITSPDFPNPYPKSSECLYTIELEEGFMVNLQFEDIFDIEDHPEVPCPYDYIKDNVEMDTFQIECLKDGTWSNKIPTCKIVDCRAPGELEHGLVTFSTRNNLTTYKSEIRYSCQEPYYKMLNNITGIYTCSAQGVWMNKVLGRSLPTCLPGTSPSKSFASWFSIQGSRTPGLLAVNREMGDRGGDALVAFWEASSKG
;
A
#
# COMPACT_ATOMS: atom_id res chain seq x y z
N MET A 1 -76.48 -7.62 -37.16
CA MET A 1 -75.57 -7.48 -38.31
C MET A 1 -74.48 -6.49 -37.90
N ARG A 2 -73.26 -6.99 -37.59
CA ARG A 2 -72.02 -6.88 -38.42
C ARG A 2 -71.37 -5.48 -38.34
N TRP A 3 -70.23 -5.33 -37.64
CA TRP A 3 -68.83 -5.40 -38.17
C TRP A 3 -68.45 -4.09 -38.92
N LEU A 4 -67.37 -3.31 -38.69
CA LEU A 4 -65.91 -3.51 -38.49
C LEU A 4 -65.25 -2.14 -38.16
N LEU A 5 -64.26 -2.05 -37.24
CA LEU A 5 -62.79 -1.83 -37.39
C LEU A 5 -62.28 -0.56 -38.14
N LEU A 6 -61.36 0.18 -37.48
CA LEU A 6 -59.96 0.52 -37.91
C LEU A 6 -59.37 1.60 -36.96
N TYR A 7 -58.49 1.25 -36.02
CA TYR A 7 -57.00 1.24 -36.09
C TYR A 7 -56.33 2.63 -36.21
N HIS A 8 -55.72 3.08 -35.10
CA HIS A 8 -54.31 3.50 -35.13
C HIS A 8 -53.65 3.19 -33.78
N ALA A 9 -52.58 2.40 -33.88
CA ALA A 9 -51.78 1.89 -32.79
C ALA A 9 -50.81 2.94 -32.25
N LEU A 10 -50.78 3.09 -30.93
CA LEU A 10 -49.60 3.53 -30.19
C LEU A 10 -49.10 2.31 -29.42
N CYS A 11 -48.23 1.55 -30.08
CA CYS A 11 -47.46 0.48 -29.49
C CYS A 11 -46.23 1.13 -28.85
N PHE A 12 -46.23 1.28 -27.53
CA PHE A 12 -45.02 1.44 -26.72
C PHE A 12 -45.31 1.00 -25.29
N SER A 13 -45.01 -0.27 -25.01
CA SER A 13 -44.28 -0.68 -23.80
C SER A 13 -43.93 -2.15 -23.94
N LEU A 14 -42.78 -2.43 -24.55
CA LEU A 14 -41.99 -3.59 -24.14
C LEU A 14 -41.48 -3.26 -22.73
N SER A 15 -42.19 -3.72 -21.69
CA SER A 15 -41.56 -3.89 -20.40
C SER A 15 -40.58 -5.05 -20.55
N LYS A 16 -39.29 -4.72 -20.59
CA LYS A 16 -38.22 -5.68 -20.32
C LYS A 16 -38.58 -6.45 -19.04
N ALA A 17 -38.36 -7.77 -19.03
CA ALA A 17 -38.37 -8.56 -17.81
C ALA A 17 -37.47 -7.86 -16.79
N SER A 18 -38.08 -7.34 -15.73
CA SER A 18 -37.34 -6.72 -14.64
C SER A 18 -36.94 -7.85 -13.72
N ALA A 19 -35.65 -8.17 -13.67
CA ALA A 19 -35.10 -8.90 -12.53
C ALA A 19 -35.59 -8.20 -11.25
N HIS A 20 -36.24 -8.95 -10.35
CA HIS A 20 -36.78 -8.39 -9.12
C HIS A 20 -35.73 -8.52 -8.02
N THR A 21 -35.04 -7.43 -7.74
CA THR A 21 -34.06 -7.36 -6.65
C THR A 21 -34.69 -6.76 -5.40
N VAL A 22 -34.47 -7.41 -4.27
CA VAL A 22 -34.93 -7.00 -2.94
C VAL A 22 -33.71 -6.74 -2.07
N GLU A 23 -33.61 -5.54 -1.52
CA GLU A 23 -32.52 -5.13 -0.63
C GLU A 23 -32.92 -5.36 0.83
N LEU A 24 -32.06 -6.03 1.60
CA LEU A 24 -32.27 -6.40 3.00
C LEU A 24 -31.08 -5.96 3.85
N ASN A 25 -31.33 -5.14 4.87
CA ASN A 25 -30.29 -4.51 5.69
C ASN A 25 -30.43 -4.78 7.20
N ASP A 26 -31.25 -5.76 7.57
CA ASP A 26 -31.54 -6.09 8.97
C ASP A 26 -30.56 -7.14 9.52
N MET A 27 -30.41 -7.20 10.85
CA MET A 27 -29.51 -8.15 11.53
C MET A 27 -29.95 -9.62 11.42
N PHE A 28 -31.18 -9.86 10.97
CA PHE A 28 -31.73 -11.19 10.69
C PHE A 28 -32.94 -11.07 9.78
N GLY A 29 -33.28 -12.15 9.10
CA GLY A 29 -34.50 -12.19 8.31
C GLY A 29 -34.83 -13.56 7.77
N GLN A 30 -35.96 -13.63 7.09
CA GLN A 30 -36.50 -14.83 6.48
C GLN A 30 -36.70 -14.58 4.99
N ILE A 31 -36.33 -15.56 4.17
CA ILE A 31 -36.43 -15.52 2.71
C ILE A 31 -37.12 -16.79 2.24
N GLN A 32 -38.11 -16.61 1.38
CA GLN A 32 -38.92 -17.70 0.85
C GLN A 32 -38.99 -17.62 -0.67
N SER A 33 -39.08 -18.77 -1.32
CA SER A 33 -39.41 -18.82 -2.75
C SER A 33 -40.79 -18.21 -3.02
N PRO A 34 -41.02 -17.58 -4.19
CA PRO A 34 -42.31 -17.01 -4.53
C PRO A 34 -43.44 -18.07 -4.44
N GLY A 35 -44.48 -17.78 -3.66
CA GLY A 35 -45.63 -18.68 -3.50
C GLY A 35 -45.50 -19.70 -2.36
N TYR A 36 -44.37 -19.79 -1.66
CA TYR A 36 -44.21 -20.69 -0.51
C TYR A 36 -45.34 -20.48 0.53
N PRO A 37 -45.95 -21.55 1.09
CA PRO A 37 -45.57 -22.97 1.00
C PRO A 37 -46.14 -23.72 -0.22
N ASP A 38 -46.87 -23.05 -1.11
CA ASP A 38 -47.33 -23.63 -2.37
C ASP A 38 -46.19 -23.70 -3.40
N SER A 39 -46.46 -24.36 -4.53
CA SER A 39 -45.47 -24.50 -5.60
C SER A 39 -45.08 -23.17 -6.23
N TYR A 40 -43.78 -22.95 -6.47
CA TYR A 40 -43.29 -21.73 -7.10
C TYR A 40 -43.73 -21.61 -8.58
N PRO A 41 -43.93 -20.39 -9.09
CA PRO A 41 -44.24 -20.17 -10.50
C PRO A 41 -43.02 -20.47 -11.38
N SER A 42 -43.25 -20.89 -12.63
CA SER A 42 -42.19 -20.99 -13.64
C SER A 42 -41.80 -19.60 -14.18
N ASP A 43 -40.64 -19.51 -14.82
CA ASP A 43 -40.04 -18.30 -15.40
C ASP A 43 -39.94 -17.15 -14.40
N SER A 44 -39.46 -17.46 -13.19
CA SER A 44 -39.31 -16.52 -12.08
C SER A 44 -37.85 -16.37 -11.70
N GLU A 45 -37.43 -15.13 -11.45
CA GLU A 45 -36.09 -14.80 -11.00
C GLU A 45 -36.18 -13.69 -9.94
N VAL A 46 -35.68 -14.00 -8.74
CA VAL A 46 -35.70 -13.08 -7.60
C VAL A 46 -34.34 -13.10 -6.94
N THR A 47 -33.80 -11.92 -6.68
CA THR A 47 -32.52 -11.74 -6.00
C THR A 47 -32.73 -10.99 -4.69
N TRP A 48 -32.16 -11.49 -3.60
CA TRP A 48 -32.09 -10.81 -2.32
C TRP A 48 -30.65 -10.43 -2.01
N ASN A 49 -30.39 -9.15 -1.90
CA ASN A 49 -29.10 -8.62 -1.48
C ASN A 49 -29.17 -8.33 0.01
N ILE A 50 -28.33 -9.02 0.79
CA ILE A 50 -28.26 -8.89 2.23
C ILE A 50 -26.98 -8.15 2.57
N THR A 51 -27.11 -7.01 3.25
CA THR A 51 -25.98 -6.24 3.76
C THR A 51 -26.12 -6.07 5.27
N VAL A 52 -25.08 -6.41 6.02
CA VAL A 52 -25.00 -6.19 7.47
C VAL A 52 -23.94 -5.12 7.76
N PRO A 53 -23.93 -4.50 8.96
CA PRO A 53 -22.87 -3.56 9.32
C PRO A 53 -21.47 -4.19 9.24
N ASP A 54 -20.45 -3.34 9.10
CA ASP A 54 -19.04 -3.78 9.20
C ASP A 54 -18.79 -4.44 10.58
N GLY A 55 -17.87 -5.40 10.62
CA GLY A 55 -17.62 -6.24 11.80
C GLY A 55 -18.57 -7.45 11.92
N PHE A 56 -19.44 -7.68 10.93
CA PHE A 56 -20.32 -8.84 10.88
C PHE A 56 -20.18 -9.63 9.59
N ARG A 57 -20.46 -10.93 9.69
CA ARG A 57 -20.70 -11.85 8.56
C ARG A 57 -22.15 -12.31 8.55
N ILE A 58 -22.58 -12.88 7.43
CA ILE A 58 -23.94 -13.35 7.23
C ILE A 58 -23.94 -14.87 7.28
N LYS A 59 -24.72 -15.41 8.22
CA LYS A 59 -24.97 -16.84 8.38
C LYS A 59 -26.33 -17.17 7.77
N LEU A 60 -26.34 -18.04 6.76
CA LEU A 60 -27.54 -18.51 6.06
C LEU A 60 -27.74 -20.01 6.29
N TYR A 61 -28.98 -20.41 6.53
CA TYR A 61 -29.39 -21.82 6.59
C TYR A 61 -30.83 -22.00 6.12
N PHE A 62 -31.16 -23.22 5.70
CA PHE A 62 -32.46 -23.56 5.13
C PHE A 62 -33.25 -24.44 6.09
N MET A 63 -34.51 -24.07 6.34
CA MET A 63 -35.46 -24.86 7.12
C MET A 63 -36.25 -25.82 6.23
N HIS A 64 -36.41 -25.46 4.96
CA HIS A 64 -37.07 -26.28 3.95
C HIS A 64 -36.42 -26.04 2.59
N PHE A 65 -36.24 -27.11 1.79
CA PHE A 65 -35.69 -27.02 0.45
C PHE A 65 -36.25 -28.12 -0.46
N ASN A 66 -36.88 -27.74 -1.56
CA ASN A 66 -37.51 -28.64 -2.52
C ASN A 66 -37.59 -27.94 -3.88
N LEU A 67 -36.60 -28.17 -4.74
CA LEU A 67 -36.50 -27.61 -6.09
C LEU A 67 -36.38 -28.73 -7.14
N GLU A 68 -36.56 -28.37 -8.40
CA GLU A 68 -36.21 -29.25 -9.52
C GLU A 68 -34.72 -29.61 -9.49
N SER A 69 -34.39 -30.84 -9.85
CA SER A 69 -33.01 -31.34 -9.93
C SER A 69 -32.52 -31.29 -11.37
N SER A 70 -31.34 -30.73 -11.60
CA SER A 70 -30.69 -30.67 -12.91
C SER A 70 -29.17 -30.71 -12.78
N TYR A 71 -28.48 -31.13 -13.85
CA TYR A 71 -27.03 -31.23 -13.84
C TYR A 71 -26.39 -29.86 -13.57
N LEU A 72 -25.60 -29.75 -12.49
CA LEU A 72 -25.02 -28.49 -12.01
C LEU A 72 -26.06 -27.38 -11.75
N CYS A 73 -27.31 -27.76 -11.46
CA CYS A 73 -28.40 -26.84 -11.18
C CYS A 73 -28.65 -25.81 -12.30
N GLU A 74 -28.64 -26.25 -13.57
CA GLU A 74 -28.80 -25.38 -14.74
C GLU A 74 -30.24 -24.90 -15.00
N TYR A 75 -31.26 -25.63 -14.53
CA TYR A 75 -32.67 -25.26 -14.65
C TYR A 75 -33.09 -24.38 -13.47
N ASP A 76 -33.58 -24.99 -12.40
CA ASP A 76 -33.97 -24.32 -11.17
C ASP A 76 -32.86 -24.34 -10.13
N TYR A 77 -32.60 -23.19 -9.48
CA TYR A 77 -31.56 -23.10 -8.48
C TYR A 77 -31.77 -22.00 -7.44
N VAL A 78 -31.09 -22.17 -6.31
CA VAL A 78 -30.74 -21.10 -5.38
C VAL A 78 -29.22 -20.93 -5.40
N LYS A 79 -28.76 -19.76 -5.82
CA LYS A 79 -27.34 -19.40 -5.87
C LYS A 79 -27.03 -18.43 -4.74
N VAL A 80 -25.97 -18.69 -3.99
CA VAL A 80 -25.47 -17.85 -2.90
C VAL A 80 -24.08 -17.36 -3.27
N GLU A 81 -23.90 -16.05 -3.33
CA GLU A 81 -22.66 -15.42 -3.77
C GLU A 81 -22.34 -14.12 -3.02
N THR A 82 -21.08 -13.71 -3.07
CA THR A 82 -20.63 -12.36 -2.74
C THR A 82 -20.55 -11.52 -4.02
N GLU A 83 -19.94 -10.34 -3.96
CA GLU A 83 -19.73 -9.51 -5.15
C GLU A 83 -18.77 -10.18 -6.17
N ASP A 84 -17.86 -11.04 -5.70
CA ASP A 84 -16.73 -11.58 -6.44
C ASP A 84 -16.60 -13.11 -6.41
N GLN A 85 -17.31 -13.79 -5.52
CA GLN A 85 -17.19 -15.24 -5.29
C GLN A 85 -18.56 -15.91 -5.16
N VAL A 86 -18.76 -17.00 -5.90
CA VAL A 86 -19.91 -17.91 -5.67
C VAL A 86 -19.58 -18.82 -4.49
N LEU A 87 -20.40 -18.76 -3.44
CA LEU A 87 -20.23 -19.56 -2.22
C LEU A 87 -20.87 -20.94 -2.39
N ALA A 88 -22.08 -20.99 -2.96
CA ALA A 88 -22.79 -22.24 -3.20
C ALA A 88 -23.88 -22.09 -4.28
N THR A 89 -24.24 -23.20 -4.92
CA THR A 89 -25.41 -23.32 -5.79
C THR A 89 -26.17 -24.58 -5.40
N PHE A 90 -27.47 -24.46 -5.14
CA PHE A 90 -28.31 -25.54 -4.65
C PHE A 90 -29.51 -25.80 -5.56
N CYS A 91 -29.88 -27.07 -5.71
CA CYS A 91 -31.08 -27.53 -6.41
C CYS A 91 -31.47 -28.95 -5.96
N GLY A 92 -32.62 -29.45 -6.42
CA GLY A 92 -33.12 -30.79 -6.08
C GLY A 92 -33.76 -30.90 -4.69
N ARG A 93 -33.95 -32.15 -4.25
CA ARG A 93 -34.61 -32.53 -2.97
C ARG A 93 -33.77 -33.44 -2.07
N GLU A 94 -32.78 -34.12 -2.64
CA GLU A 94 -31.80 -34.97 -1.95
C GLU A 94 -30.43 -34.72 -2.58
N THR A 95 -29.35 -34.79 -1.79
CA THR A 95 -27.98 -34.61 -2.31
C THR A 95 -27.51 -35.85 -3.08
N THR A 96 -26.89 -35.64 -4.24
CA THR A 96 -26.36 -36.67 -5.15
C THR A 96 -24.92 -36.32 -5.57
N ASP A 97 -24.32 -37.12 -6.45
CA ASP A 97 -22.95 -36.86 -6.96
C ASP A 97 -22.86 -35.57 -7.82
N THR A 98 -23.98 -35.14 -8.42
CA THR A 98 -24.04 -34.01 -9.37
C THR A 98 -24.90 -32.83 -8.90
N GLU A 99 -25.68 -33.00 -7.83
CA GLU A 99 -26.60 -32.00 -7.30
C GLU A 99 -26.42 -31.84 -5.78
N GLN A 100 -26.47 -30.59 -5.33
CA GLN A 100 -26.28 -30.24 -3.92
C GLN A 100 -27.56 -29.65 -3.35
N THR A 101 -28.06 -30.25 -2.28
CA THR A 101 -29.06 -29.62 -1.40
C THR A 101 -28.37 -29.03 -0.17
N PRO A 102 -28.89 -27.94 0.42
CA PRO A 102 -28.24 -27.30 1.56
C PRO A 102 -28.30 -28.15 2.84
N GLY A 103 -29.27 -29.06 2.97
CA GLY A 103 -29.37 -29.97 4.11
C GLY A 103 -29.40 -29.25 5.46
N GLN A 104 -28.41 -29.53 6.31
CA GLN A 104 -28.18 -28.83 7.59
C GLN A 104 -26.90 -27.98 7.56
N GLU A 105 -26.29 -27.85 6.39
CA GLU A 105 -25.10 -27.05 6.21
C GLU A 105 -25.43 -25.57 6.32
N VAL A 106 -24.48 -24.83 6.86
CA VAL A 106 -24.57 -23.39 7.04
C VAL A 106 -23.65 -22.73 6.03
N VAL A 107 -24.19 -21.78 5.26
CA VAL A 107 -23.37 -20.93 4.40
C VAL A 107 -23.00 -19.67 5.17
N LEU A 108 -21.71 -19.40 5.30
CA LEU A 108 -21.19 -18.20 5.95
C LEU A 108 -20.52 -17.30 4.89
N SER A 109 -20.86 -16.02 4.86
CA SER A 109 -20.15 -15.07 3.99
C SER A 109 -18.76 -14.74 4.56
N PRO A 110 -17.76 -14.46 3.70
CA PRO A 110 -16.45 -13.98 4.13
C PRO A 110 -16.48 -12.53 4.67
N GLY A 111 -17.40 -11.70 4.16
CA GLY A 111 -17.58 -10.31 4.59
C GLY A 111 -19.03 -9.98 4.97
N SER A 112 -19.36 -8.69 4.96
CA SER A 112 -20.66 -8.15 5.38
C SER A 112 -21.75 -8.17 4.30
N PHE A 113 -21.49 -8.81 3.16
CA PHE A 113 -22.41 -8.89 2.02
C PHE A 113 -22.66 -10.34 1.57
N MET A 114 -23.91 -10.65 1.25
CA MET A 114 -24.34 -11.92 0.65
C MET A 114 -25.52 -11.67 -0.29
N SER A 115 -25.43 -12.14 -1.53
CA SER A 115 -26.51 -12.13 -2.51
C SER A 115 -27.06 -13.55 -2.69
N ILE A 116 -28.39 -13.67 -2.68
CA ILE A 116 -29.11 -14.92 -2.90
C ILE A 116 -29.99 -14.75 -4.13
N THR A 117 -29.80 -15.58 -5.14
CA THR A 117 -30.64 -15.57 -6.35
C THR A 117 -31.40 -16.88 -6.47
N PHE A 118 -32.72 -16.79 -6.49
CA PHE A 118 -33.60 -17.89 -6.90
C PHE A 118 -33.98 -17.72 -8.36
N ARG A 119 -33.86 -18.80 -9.13
CA ARG A 119 -34.32 -18.87 -10.52
C ARG A 119 -35.10 -20.14 -10.76
N SER A 120 -36.22 -20.02 -11.46
CA SER A 120 -36.94 -21.13 -12.07
C SER A 120 -36.96 -21.00 -13.58
N ASP A 121 -36.77 -22.08 -14.31
CA ASP A 121 -36.85 -22.12 -15.76
C ASP A 121 -38.31 -22.07 -16.25
N PHE A 122 -38.54 -22.28 -17.56
CA PHE A 122 -39.89 -22.18 -18.14
C PHE A 122 -40.79 -23.39 -17.85
N SER A 123 -40.27 -24.47 -17.26
CA SER A 123 -40.89 -25.79 -17.21
C SER A 123 -40.84 -26.44 -15.82
N ASN A 124 -41.93 -26.30 -15.05
CA ASN A 124 -42.12 -27.07 -13.82
C ASN A 124 -42.95 -28.34 -14.11
N GLU A 125 -42.31 -29.43 -14.55
CA GLU A 125 -43.01 -30.70 -14.84
C GLU A 125 -43.64 -31.31 -13.58
N GLU A 126 -42.94 -31.22 -12.45
CA GLU A 126 -43.42 -31.56 -11.11
C GLU A 126 -43.74 -30.28 -10.29
N ARG A 127 -44.58 -30.42 -9.26
CA ARG A 127 -44.91 -29.31 -8.35
C ARG A 127 -43.94 -29.29 -7.18
N PHE A 128 -42.87 -28.52 -7.29
CA PHE A 128 -41.91 -28.29 -6.23
C PHE A 128 -42.33 -27.12 -5.35
N THR A 129 -42.26 -27.29 -4.04
CA THR A 129 -42.74 -26.30 -3.05
C THR A 129 -41.72 -25.20 -2.75
N GLY A 130 -40.51 -25.27 -3.32
CA GLY A 130 -39.48 -24.26 -3.15
C GLY A 130 -38.76 -24.33 -1.80
N PHE A 131 -38.38 -23.18 -1.25
CA PHE A 131 -37.52 -23.10 -0.06
C PHE A 131 -37.99 -22.08 0.97
N ASP A 132 -37.57 -22.32 2.22
CA ASP A 132 -37.67 -21.42 3.36
C ASP A 132 -36.31 -21.30 4.03
N ALA A 133 -35.72 -20.11 4.00
CA ALA A 133 -34.37 -19.82 4.47
C ALA A 133 -34.36 -18.72 5.51
N HIS A 134 -33.40 -18.78 6.42
CA HIS A 134 -33.21 -17.80 7.48
C HIS A 134 -31.76 -17.34 7.48
N TYR A 135 -31.56 -16.04 7.64
CA TYR A 135 -30.24 -15.45 7.79
C TYR A 135 -30.13 -14.65 9.08
N MET A 136 -28.90 -14.53 9.58
CA MET A 136 -28.57 -13.65 10.71
C MET A 136 -27.14 -13.12 10.58
N ALA A 137 -26.93 -11.91 11.10
CA ALA A 137 -25.62 -11.32 11.31
C ALA A 137 -24.89 -12.07 12.44
N VAL A 138 -23.62 -12.39 12.22
CA VAL A 138 -22.72 -13.01 13.18
C VAL A 138 -21.51 -12.12 13.33
N ASP A 139 -21.21 -11.76 14.58
CA ASP A 139 -20.04 -10.97 14.96
C ASP A 139 -18.75 -11.67 14.49
N VAL A 140 -17.85 -10.91 13.88
CA VAL A 140 -16.51 -11.40 13.55
C VAL A 140 -15.64 -11.28 14.79
N ASP A 141 -14.97 -12.35 15.19
CA ASP A 141 -14.03 -12.29 16.32
C ASP A 141 -12.61 -12.01 15.80
N GLU A 142 -12.27 -10.73 15.62
CA GLU A 142 -10.97 -10.33 15.05
C GLU A 142 -9.78 -10.74 15.94
N CYS A 143 -10.02 -11.11 17.20
CA CYS A 143 -8.99 -11.60 18.10
C CYS A 143 -8.64 -13.08 17.86
N LYS A 144 -9.54 -13.86 17.25
CA LYS A 144 -9.31 -15.27 16.89
C LYS A 144 -9.02 -15.46 15.41
N GLU A 145 -9.71 -14.70 14.58
CA GLU A 145 -9.64 -14.81 13.13
C GLU A 145 -8.49 -13.94 12.62
N ARG A 146 -7.28 -14.51 12.62
CA ARG A 146 -6.08 -13.85 12.11
C ARG A 146 -5.94 -14.15 10.62
N GLU A 147 -6.65 -13.39 9.80
CA GLU A 147 -6.43 -13.46 8.34
C GLU A 147 -5.05 -12.85 7.98
N ASP A 148 -4.58 -11.84 8.74
CA ASP A 148 -3.24 -11.25 8.62
C ASP A 148 -2.61 -10.97 10.00
N GLU A 149 -1.52 -11.66 10.37
CA GLU A 149 -0.82 -11.44 11.66
C GLU A 149 -0.28 -10.01 11.82
N GLU A 150 -0.01 -9.34 10.71
CA GLU A 150 0.65 -8.04 10.64
C GLU A 150 -0.24 -6.88 11.10
N LEU A 151 -1.57 -7.00 10.99
CA LEU A 151 -2.53 -5.93 11.34
C LEU A 151 -3.15 -6.10 12.73
N SER A 152 -2.69 -7.09 13.49
CA SER A 152 -3.22 -7.45 14.80
C SER A 152 -2.76 -6.53 15.95
N CYS A 153 -3.43 -6.60 17.10
CA CYS A 153 -3.06 -5.84 18.30
C CYS A 153 -1.71 -6.27 18.86
N ASP A 154 -0.86 -5.32 19.24
CA ASP A 154 0.50 -5.58 19.71
C ASP A 154 0.55 -6.33 21.06
N HIS A 155 -0.40 -6.04 21.97
CA HIS A 155 -0.45 -6.66 23.30
C HIS A 155 -1.76 -7.39 23.58
N TYR A 156 -2.84 -6.66 23.84
CA TYR A 156 -4.14 -7.24 24.18
C TYR A 156 -5.18 -6.84 23.15
N CYS A 157 -5.93 -7.83 22.66
CA CYS A 157 -7.07 -7.66 21.77
C CYS A 157 -8.37 -7.87 22.56
N HIS A 158 -9.35 -6.99 22.36
CA HIS A 158 -10.65 -7.05 22.99
C HIS A 158 -11.74 -7.02 21.91
N ASN A 159 -12.41 -8.16 21.73
CA ASN A 159 -13.56 -8.28 20.83
C ASN A 159 -14.83 -7.72 21.48
N TYR A 160 -15.67 -7.07 20.68
CA TYR A 160 -17.03 -6.68 21.04
C TYR A 160 -17.96 -6.81 19.83
N ILE A 161 -19.27 -6.75 20.08
CA ILE A 161 -20.24 -6.92 18.99
C ILE A 161 -20.11 -5.76 17.98
N GLY A 162 -19.63 -6.06 16.77
CA GLY A 162 -19.40 -5.13 15.67
C GLY A 162 -18.00 -4.53 15.60
N GLY A 163 -17.01 -5.09 16.32
CA GLY A 163 -15.61 -4.73 16.13
C GLY A 163 -14.69 -5.10 17.30
N TYR A 164 -13.47 -4.57 17.28
CA TYR A 164 -12.48 -4.81 18.32
C TYR A 164 -11.70 -3.55 18.68
N TYR A 165 -10.97 -3.60 19.79
CA TYR A 165 -9.98 -2.58 20.14
C TYR A 165 -8.76 -3.19 20.82
N CYS A 166 -7.63 -2.49 20.75
CA CYS A 166 -6.37 -2.91 21.36
C CYS A 166 -6.13 -2.21 22.70
N SER A 167 -5.43 -2.87 23.61
CA SER A 167 -4.90 -2.25 24.83
C SER A 167 -3.50 -2.75 25.16
N CYS A 168 -2.78 -2.01 26.00
CA CYS A 168 -1.38 -2.27 26.32
C CYS A 168 -1.17 -2.85 27.73
N ARG A 169 -0.01 -3.50 27.93
CA ARG A 169 0.48 -3.91 29.24
C ARG A 169 0.74 -2.69 30.14
N PHE A 170 0.79 -2.94 31.45
CA PHE A 170 1.13 -1.90 32.42
C PHE A 170 2.52 -1.30 32.11
N GLY A 171 2.63 0.04 32.12
CA GLY A 171 3.86 0.77 31.76
C GLY A 171 3.97 1.16 30.28
N TYR A 172 3.07 0.67 29.43
CA TYR A 172 2.99 1.03 28.01
C TYR A 172 1.79 1.94 27.73
N ILE A 173 1.87 2.67 26.63
CA ILE A 173 0.88 3.63 26.16
C ILE A 173 0.42 3.21 24.76
N LEU A 174 -0.89 3.15 24.54
CA LEU A 174 -1.44 2.87 23.22
C LEU A 174 -1.09 4.02 22.26
N HIS A 175 -0.49 3.68 21.12
CA HIS A 175 -0.10 4.65 20.10
C HIS A 175 -1.32 5.19 19.33
N THR A 176 -1.10 6.22 18.51
CA THR A 176 -2.16 6.91 17.76
C THR A 176 -2.76 6.08 16.62
N ASP A 177 -2.11 5.00 16.24
CA ASP A 177 -2.66 3.99 15.31
C ASP A 177 -3.70 3.05 15.97
N ASN A 178 -3.95 3.21 17.28
CA ASN A 178 -4.85 2.38 18.09
C ASN A 178 -4.48 0.89 18.11
N ARG A 179 -3.22 0.53 17.80
CA ARG A 179 -2.76 -0.87 17.69
C ARG A 179 -1.44 -1.13 18.41
N THR A 180 -0.43 -0.30 18.19
CA THR A 180 0.92 -0.51 18.73
C THR A 180 1.05 0.08 20.13
N CYS A 181 1.95 -0.50 20.93
CA CYS A 181 2.18 -0.09 22.32
C CYS A 181 3.57 0.52 22.49
N ARG A 182 3.61 1.84 22.72
CA ARG A 182 4.84 2.61 22.93
C ARG A 182 5.16 2.84 24.40
N VAL A 183 6.35 3.35 24.69
CA VAL A 183 6.76 3.80 26.04
C VAL A 183 7.25 5.24 26.03
N GLU A 184 7.26 5.88 27.20
CA GLU A 184 8.02 7.11 27.43
C GLU A 184 9.41 6.74 27.94
N CYS A 185 10.43 7.00 27.12
CA CYS A 185 11.82 6.61 27.39
C CYS A 185 12.80 7.79 27.30
N SER A 186 12.31 9.02 27.16
CA SER A 186 13.12 10.22 26.94
C SER A 186 13.47 11.01 28.21
N ASP A 187 12.86 10.65 29.35
CA ASP A 187 13.10 11.31 30.65
C ASP A 187 14.34 10.75 31.36
N ASN A 188 15.49 10.78 30.69
CA ASN A 188 16.73 10.29 31.26
C ASN A 188 17.88 11.31 31.09
N LEU A 189 18.70 11.40 32.14
CA LEU A 189 19.87 12.29 32.20
C LEU A 189 20.99 11.58 32.97
N PHE A 190 22.08 11.27 32.27
CA PHE A 190 23.24 10.58 32.82
C PHE A 190 24.36 11.59 33.10
N THR A 191 24.67 11.79 34.38
CA THR A 191 25.70 12.74 34.85
C THR A 191 26.91 12.07 35.51
N GLN A 192 26.87 10.74 35.69
CA GLN A 192 27.98 9.95 36.22
C GLN A 192 29.10 9.84 35.18
N ARG A 193 30.35 9.52 35.53
CA ARG A 193 31.46 9.41 34.54
C ARG A 193 31.49 8.10 33.75
N THR A 194 30.71 7.13 34.19
CA THR A 194 30.52 5.83 33.55
C THR A 194 29.06 5.44 33.71
N GLY A 195 28.50 4.69 32.78
CA GLY A 195 27.13 4.22 32.89
C GLY A 195 26.76 3.23 31.79
N VAL A 196 25.52 2.73 31.89
CA VAL A 196 24.94 1.78 30.94
C VAL A 196 23.63 2.36 30.44
N ILE A 197 23.44 2.36 29.12
CA ILE A 197 22.22 2.75 28.44
C ILE A 197 21.74 1.54 27.67
N THR A 198 20.47 1.19 27.81
CA THR A 198 19.87 0.07 27.09
C THR A 198 18.62 0.54 26.36
N SER A 199 18.19 -0.20 25.33
CA SER A 199 16.83 -0.03 24.84
C SER A 199 15.82 -0.38 25.94
N PRO A 200 14.57 0.14 25.87
CA PRO A 200 13.56 -0.20 26.86
C PRO A 200 13.31 -1.72 26.86
N ASP A 201 13.20 -2.31 28.05
CA ASP A 201 12.96 -3.74 28.28
C ASP A 201 14.08 -4.70 27.81
N PHE A 202 15.30 -4.20 27.52
CA PHE A 202 16.45 -5.06 27.20
C PHE A 202 16.64 -6.18 28.24
N PRO A 203 16.84 -7.45 27.82
CA PRO A 203 17.11 -7.93 26.45
C PRO A 203 15.87 -8.35 25.63
N ASN A 204 14.65 -8.05 26.10
CA ASN A 204 13.44 -8.39 25.37
C ASN A 204 13.20 -7.42 24.19
N PRO A 205 12.34 -7.78 23.20
CA PRO A 205 12.02 -6.91 22.08
C PRO A 205 11.61 -5.49 22.52
N TYR A 206 12.21 -4.47 21.88
CA TYR A 206 11.94 -3.11 22.27
C TYR A 206 10.50 -2.68 21.89
N PRO A 207 9.89 -1.75 22.64
CA PRO A 207 8.53 -1.28 22.35
C PRO A 207 8.42 -0.58 20.99
N LYS A 208 7.48 -1.04 20.16
CA LYS A 208 7.20 -0.43 18.85
C LYS A 208 6.76 1.03 19.00
N SER A 209 6.93 1.81 17.94
CA SER A 209 6.45 3.21 17.84
C SER A 209 6.90 4.11 19.01
N SER A 210 8.09 3.84 19.55
CA SER A 210 8.70 4.61 20.63
C SER A 210 9.86 5.47 20.14
N GLU A 211 9.97 6.69 20.65
CA GLU A 211 11.06 7.61 20.36
C GLU A 211 11.83 7.89 21.66
N CYS A 212 13.01 7.30 21.78
CA CYS A 212 13.83 7.38 23.00
C CYS A 212 15.00 8.35 22.82
N LEU A 213 15.03 9.39 23.65
CA LEU A 213 16.15 10.33 23.74
C LEU A 213 17.00 10.01 24.96
N TYR A 214 18.28 9.69 24.76
CA TYR A 214 19.22 9.47 25.85
C TYR A 214 20.22 10.62 26.00
N THR A 215 20.27 11.26 27.17
CA THR A 215 21.10 12.47 27.38
C THR A 215 22.23 12.21 28.37
N ILE A 216 23.48 12.36 27.93
CA ILE A 216 24.68 12.30 28.78
C ILE A 216 25.22 13.72 28.94
N GLU A 217 25.25 14.26 30.17
CA GLU A 217 25.79 15.57 30.48
C GLU A 217 26.94 15.47 31.48
N LEU A 218 28.13 15.92 31.08
CA LEU A 218 29.32 15.96 31.91
C LEU A 218 29.89 17.37 32.04
N GLU A 219 30.72 17.55 33.06
CA GLU A 219 31.51 18.78 33.23
C GLU A 219 32.42 19.02 32.01
N GLU A 220 32.74 20.29 31.75
CA GLU A 220 33.67 20.66 30.68
C GLU A 220 35.05 20.00 30.87
N GLY A 221 35.62 19.48 29.78
CA GLY A 221 36.95 18.85 29.79
C GLY A 221 36.93 17.32 29.75
N PHE A 222 35.76 16.70 29.91
CA PHE A 222 35.57 15.27 29.69
C PHE A 222 35.23 14.95 28.23
N MET A 223 35.69 13.79 27.75
CA MET A 223 35.28 13.19 26.48
C MET A 223 34.53 11.90 26.76
N VAL A 224 33.35 11.74 26.15
CA VAL A 224 32.51 10.55 26.28
C VAL A 224 32.91 9.54 25.20
N ASN A 225 33.28 8.34 25.63
CA ASN A 225 33.47 7.20 24.74
C ASN A 225 32.29 6.25 24.89
N LEU A 226 31.70 5.81 23.77
CA LEU A 226 30.61 4.83 23.73
C LEU A 226 31.15 3.48 23.26
N GLN A 227 30.73 2.40 23.94
CA GLN A 227 31.07 1.03 23.61
C GLN A 227 29.78 0.18 23.62
N PHE A 228 29.42 -0.39 22.49
CA PHE A 228 28.29 -1.32 22.39
C PHE A 228 28.75 -2.72 22.82
N GLU A 229 27.94 -3.36 23.66
CA GLU A 229 28.20 -4.70 24.18
C GLU A 229 26.94 -5.57 24.07
N ASP A 230 27.09 -6.86 24.37
CA ASP A 230 26.02 -7.85 24.34
C ASP A 230 25.31 -7.96 22.98
N ILE A 231 24.00 -8.24 22.99
CA ILE A 231 23.18 -8.43 21.79
C ILE A 231 22.93 -7.06 21.16
N PHE A 232 23.02 -7.01 19.83
CA PHE A 232 22.72 -5.85 19.03
C PHE A 232 21.87 -6.28 17.84
N ASP A 233 20.57 -6.07 17.94
CA ASP A 233 19.62 -6.40 16.89
C ASP A 233 18.56 -5.29 16.74
N ILE A 234 18.58 -4.67 15.58
CA ILE A 234 17.72 -3.54 15.22
C ILE A 234 17.22 -3.83 13.84
N GLU A 235 15.91 -3.68 13.62
CA GLU A 235 15.28 -3.98 12.34
C GLU A 235 15.95 -3.22 11.19
N ASP A 236 16.46 -3.96 10.21
CA ASP A 236 17.27 -3.44 9.10
C ASP A 236 16.68 -3.78 7.72
N HIS A 237 17.32 -3.24 6.68
CA HIS A 237 16.99 -3.57 5.31
C HIS A 237 18.28 -3.73 4.49
N PRO A 238 18.39 -4.76 3.63
CA PRO A 238 19.64 -5.06 2.92
C PRO A 238 20.07 -3.97 1.93
N GLU A 239 19.11 -3.22 1.36
CA GLU A 239 19.39 -2.23 0.31
C GLU A 239 19.26 -0.77 0.77
N VAL A 240 18.53 -0.53 1.86
CA VAL A 240 18.20 0.82 2.32
C VAL A 240 18.83 0.96 3.71
N PRO A 241 19.68 1.97 3.95
CA PRO A 241 20.26 2.17 5.28
C PRO A 241 19.18 2.54 6.30
N CYS A 242 18.93 1.64 7.26
CA CYS A 242 18.08 1.82 8.44
C CYS A 242 16.70 2.50 8.16
N PRO A 243 15.83 1.91 7.32
CA PRO A 243 14.54 2.51 6.96
C PRO A 243 13.46 2.34 8.03
N TYR A 244 13.65 1.41 8.97
CA TYR A 244 12.70 1.05 10.01
C TYR A 244 13.14 1.67 11.33
N ASP A 245 14.11 1.03 12.00
CA ASP A 245 14.61 1.44 13.30
C ASP A 245 16.09 1.85 13.22
N TYR A 246 16.49 2.79 14.07
CA TYR A 246 17.87 3.30 14.07
C TYR A 246 18.25 3.97 15.38
N ILE A 247 19.57 4.01 15.62
CA ILE A 247 20.20 4.86 16.63
C ILE A 247 20.91 5.98 15.90
N LYS A 248 20.74 7.21 16.38
CA LYS A 248 21.42 8.38 15.84
C LYS A 248 22.00 9.21 16.97
N ASP A 249 23.27 9.59 16.85
CA ASP A 249 23.88 10.61 17.68
C ASP A 249 23.65 12.00 17.06
N ASN A 250 23.41 13.02 17.89
CA ASN A 250 23.14 14.39 17.48
C ASN A 250 24.42 15.20 17.17
N VAL A 251 25.59 14.57 17.13
CA VAL A 251 26.88 15.22 16.86
C VAL A 251 27.17 15.29 15.34
N GLU A 252 27.05 16.48 14.74
CA GLU A 252 27.67 16.79 13.44
C GLU A 252 29.16 17.16 13.64
N MET A 253 30.12 16.36 13.12
CA MET A 253 31.56 16.68 13.16
C MET A 253 32.09 17.19 11.81
N ASP A 254 32.90 18.25 11.83
CA ASP A 254 33.46 18.92 10.64
C ASP A 254 34.79 18.34 10.09
N THR A 255 35.52 17.48 10.83
CA THR A 255 36.67 16.71 10.28
C THR A 255 36.79 15.30 10.88
N PHE A 256 37.35 14.36 10.11
CA PHE A 256 37.38 12.91 10.38
C PHE A 256 38.82 12.37 10.50
N GLN A 257 39.16 11.64 11.57
CA GLN A 257 40.49 11.04 11.82
C GLN A 257 40.40 9.53 12.11
N ILE A 258 41.33 8.74 11.55
CA ILE A 258 41.52 7.30 11.82
C ILE A 258 43.01 6.97 11.97
N GLU A 259 43.34 6.03 12.85
CA GLU A 259 44.69 5.52 13.13
C GLU A 259 44.77 4.02 12.84
N CYS A 260 45.92 3.54 12.34
CA CYS A 260 46.12 2.11 12.09
C CYS A 260 46.66 1.42 13.34
N LEU A 261 45.92 0.46 13.86
CA LEU A 261 46.24 -0.32 15.06
C LEU A 261 47.29 -1.40 14.75
N LYS A 262 47.98 -1.88 15.79
CA LYS A 262 49.07 -2.88 15.66
C LYS A 262 48.60 -4.25 15.16
N ASP A 263 47.30 -4.52 15.21
CA ASP A 263 46.65 -5.73 14.69
C ASP A 263 46.30 -5.63 13.19
N GLY A 264 46.50 -4.46 12.57
CA GLY A 264 46.24 -4.20 11.17
C GLY A 264 44.85 -3.65 10.84
N THR A 265 44.06 -3.26 11.83
CA THR A 265 42.74 -2.62 11.64
C THR A 265 42.78 -1.10 11.91
N TRP A 266 41.76 -0.35 11.46
CA TRP A 266 41.71 1.12 11.64
C TRP A 266 40.86 1.49 12.86
N SER A 267 41.26 2.55 13.58
CA SER A 267 40.61 3.01 14.83
C SER A 267 39.21 3.60 14.62
N ASN A 268 38.79 3.83 13.37
CA ASN A 268 37.48 4.39 13.00
C ASN A 268 37.08 4.00 11.55
N LYS A 269 35.77 4.00 11.24
CA LYS A 269 35.20 3.70 9.91
C LYS A 269 34.98 4.97 9.07
N ILE A 270 35.39 4.96 7.80
CA ILE A 270 35.40 6.07 6.81
C ILE A 270 34.03 6.81 6.76
N PRO A 271 33.96 8.16 6.66
CA PRO A 271 32.73 8.92 6.78
C PRO A 271 32.05 9.15 5.41
N THR A 272 30.79 9.55 5.45
CA THR A 272 29.94 9.78 4.28
C THR A 272 30.26 11.11 3.59
N CYS A 273 30.60 11.05 2.30
CA CYS A 273 30.97 12.20 1.49
C CYS A 273 29.72 13.03 1.08
N LYS A 274 29.66 14.32 1.46
CA LYS A 274 28.68 15.26 0.89
C LYS A 274 29.07 15.56 -0.56
N ILE A 275 28.21 15.17 -1.49
CA ILE A 275 28.47 15.34 -2.93
C ILE A 275 28.46 16.84 -3.27
N VAL A 276 29.53 17.31 -3.89
CA VAL A 276 29.71 18.71 -4.30
C VAL A 276 28.68 19.09 -5.38
N ASP A 277 27.99 20.22 -5.21
CA ASP A 277 27.02 20.75 -6.17
C ASP A 277 27.59 21.99 -6.88
N CYS A 278 27.70 21.93 -8.22
CA CYS A 278 28.19 23.00 -9.06
C CYS A 278 27.14 24.07 -9.38
N ARG A 279 25.92 23.92 -8.85
CA ARG A 279 24.77 24.80 -9.07
C ARG A 279 24.35 24.86 -10.55
N ALA A 280 23.30 25.62 -10.81
CA ALA A 280 22.78 25.82 -12.16
C ALA A 280 23.87 26.39 -13.09
N PRO A 281 24.02 25.84 -14.31
CA PRO A 281 25.01 26.31 -15.27
C PRO A 281 24.69 27.73 -15.76
N GLY A 282 25.74 28.49 -16.08
CA GLY A 282 25.60 29.83 -16.63
C GLY A 282 24.94 29.83 -18.02
N GLU A 283 24.21 30.89 -18.35
CA GLU A 283 23.58 31.00 -19.66
C GLU A 283 24.62 31.29 -20.75
N LEU A 284 24.44 30.69 -21.94
CA LEU A 284 25.30 30.88 -23.09
C LEU A 284 24.64 31.81 -24.11
N GLU A 285 25.31 32.91 -24.44
CA GLU A 285 24.85 33.84 -25.45
C GLU A 285 24.80 33.18 -26.84
N HIS A 286 23.65 33.30 -27.53
CA HIS A 286 23.37 32.65 -28.82
C HIS A 286 23.50 31.12 -28.81
N GLY A 287 23.30 30.51 -27.65
CA GLY A 287 23.30 29.07 -27.46
C GLY A 287 22.33 28.63 -26.38
N LEU A 288 22.38 27.34 -26.07
CA LEU A 288 21.59 26.71 -25.02
C LEU A 288 22.44 25.71 -24.25
N VAL A 289 22.01 25.40 -23.04
CA VAL A 289 22.61 24.36 -22.19
C VAL A 289 21.61 23.23 -22.03
N THR A 290 22.11 22.00 -22.15
CA THR A 290 21.36 20.77 -21.88
C THR A 290 22.07 19.95 -20.83
N PHE A 291 21.31 19.30 -19.96
CA PHE A 291 21.86 18.32 -19.03
C PHE A 291 21.97 16.98 -19.74
N SER A 292 23.12 16.31 -19.63
CA SER A 292 23.31 14.99 -20.26
C SER A 292 22.49 13.87 -19.59
N THR A 293 21.87 14.14 -18.44
CA THR A 293 21.04 13.19 -17.67
C THR A 293 19.61 13.71 -17.50
N ARG A 294 18.61 12.83 -17.45
CA ARG A 294 17.17 13.20 -17.40
C ARG A 294 16.77 13.95 -16.12
N ASN A 295 17.58 13.89 -15.06
CA ASN A 295 17.27 14.46 -13.75
C ASN A 295 17.88 15.85 -13.52
N ASN A 296 18.46 16.49 -14.56
CA ASN A 296 19.07 17.83 -14.48
C ASN A 296 20.05 17.99 -13.29
N LEU A 297 20.83 16.95 -13.00
CA LEU A 297 21.74 16.93 -11.86
C LEU A 297 22.91 17.92 -12.04
N THR A 298 23.23 18.64 -10.97
CA THR A 298 24.33 19.61 -10.90
C THR A 298 25.49 19.16 -10.00
N THR A 299 25.46 17.90 -9.57
CA THR A 299 26.39 17.30 -8.60
C THR A 299 27.74 16.86 -9.22
N TYR A 300 28.73 16.55 -8.39
CA TYR A 300 30.08 16.14 -8.79
C TYR A 300 30.06 15.05 -9.89
N LYS A 301 30.85 15.27 -10.96
CA LYS A 301 30.88 14.46 -12.19
C LYS A 301 29.63 14.50 -13.08
N SER A 302 28.56 15.19 -12.72
CA SER A 302 27.47 15.45 -13.67
C SER A 302 28.01 16.21 -14.89
N GLU A 303 27.40 15.97 -16.05
CA GLU A 303 27.80 16.58 -17.32
C GLU A 303 26.67 17.42 -17.90
N ILE A 304 27.04 18.62 -18.37
CA ILE A 304 26.20 19.49 -19.17
C ILE A 304 26.84 19.67 -20.55
N ARG A 305 26.00 19.97 -21.53
CA ARG A 305 26.43 20.28 -22.88
C ARG A 305 25.87 21.62 -23.30
N TYR A 306 26.78 22.52 -23.62
CA TYR A 306 26.46 23.73 -24.36
C TYR A 306 26.41 23.44 -25.86
N SER A 307 25.42 23.99 -26.53
CA SER A 307 25.29 24.00 -27.98
C SER A 307 24.95 25.40 -28.47
N CYS A 308 25.45 25.75 -29.65
CA CYS A 308 25.06 27.00 -30.31
C CYS A 308 23.73 26.80 -31.04
N GLN A 309 22.98 27.88 -31.23
CA GLN A 309 21.72 27.83 -31.94
C GLN A 309 21.95 27.66 -33.45
N GLU A 310 21.97 26.41 -33.89
CA GLU A 310 22.04 26.05 -35.31
C GLU A 310 20.76 26.48 -36.06
N PRO A 311 20.85 26.79 -37.38
CA PRO A 311 22.04 26.81 -38.23
C PRO A 311 22.82 28.14 -38.20
N TYR A 312 22.32 29.14 -37.46
CA TYR A 312 22.81 30.52 -37.52
C TYR A 312 24.14 30.73 -36.81
N TYR A 313 24.39 29.98 -35.73
CA TYR A 313 25.62 30.08 -34.96
C TYR A 313 26.31 28.71 -34.88
N LYS A 314 27.64 28.72 -35.05
CA LYS A 314 28.52 27.56 -34.91
C LYS A 314 29.52 27.79 -33.78
N MET A 315 29.82 26.71 -33.06
CA MET A 315 30.75 26.76 -31.94
C MET A 315 32.18 26.97 -32.44
N LEU A 316 32.86 27.95 -31.85
CA LEU A 316 34.25 28.27 -32.16
C LEU A 316 35.17 27.09 -31.78
N ASN A 317 36.17 26.80 -32.61
CA ASN A 317 37.17 25.74 -32.43
C ASN A 317 36.63 24.29 -32.46
N ASN A 318 35.38 24.07 -32.89
CA ASN A 318 34.77 22.74 -33.03
C ASN A 318 34.92 21.87 -31.76
N ILE A 319 34.82 22.48 -30.59
CA ILE A 319 34.86 21.76 -29.32
C ILE A 319 33.52 21.07 -29.05
N THR A 320 33.53 20.05 -28.20
CA THR A 320 32.34 19.23 -27.92
C THR A 320 31.29 19.93 -27.05
N GLY A 321 31.62 21.07 -26.44
CA GLY A 321 30.72 21.83 -25.55
C GLY A 321 30.41 21.17 -24.20
N ILE A 322 31.09 20.07 -23.84
CA ILE A 322 30.82 19.31 -22.61
C ILE A 322 31.55 19.91 -21.41
N TYR A 323 30.84 20.16 -20.32
CA TYR A 323 31.41 20.58 -19.04
C TYR A 323 31.03 19.58 -17.96
N THR A 324 31.96 19.31 -17.06
CA THR A 324 31.80 18.36 -15.95
C THR A 324 31.90 19.11 -14.63
N CYS A 325 31.02 18.81 -13.68
CA CYS A 325 31.06 19.41 -12.35
C CYS A 325 32.31 18.93 -11.58
N SER A 326 33.16 19.86 -11.16
CA SER A 326 34.42 19.59 -10.45
C SER A 326 34.24 19.46 -8.94
N ALA A 327 35.27 18.92 -8.28
CA ALA A 327 35.31 18.80 -6.81
C ALA A 327 35.35 20.15 -6.09
N GLN A 328 35.58 21.25 -6.82
CA GLN A 328 35.58 22.61 -6.30
C GLN A 328 34.21 23.31 -6.45
N GLY A 329 33.18 22.60 -6.92
CA GLY A 329 31.84 23.16 -7.10
C GLY A 329 31.73 24.08 -8.32
N VAL A 330 32.54 23.83 -9.35
CA VAL A 330 32.54 24.63 -10.60
C VAL A 330 32.50 23.74 -11.83
N TRP A 331 31.76 24.13 -12.86
CA TRP A 331 31.72 23.46 -14.17
C TRP A 331 33.04 23.64 -14.94
N MET A 332 33.61 22.53 -15.42
CA MET A 332 34.92 22.50 -16.08
C MET A 332 34.86 21.80 -17.44
N ASN A 333 35.40 22.43 -18.47
CA ASN A 333 35.65 21.84 -19.78
C ASN A 333 37.14 21.46 -19.93
N LYS A 334 37.42 20.37 -20.64
CA LYS A 334 38.79 19.86 -20.83
C LYS A 334 39.73 20.81 -21.57
N VAL A 335 39.19 21.72 -22.38
CA VAL A 335 39.94 22.66 -23.22
C VAL A 335 39.83 24.09 -22.69
N LEU A 336 38.63 24.52 -22.31
CA LEU A 336 38.36 25.90 -21.87
C LEU A 336 38.44 26.10 -20.35
N GLY A 337 38.53 25.03 -19.57
CA GLY A 337 38.48 25.13 -18.11
C GLY A 337 37.14 25.70 -17.67
N ARG A 338 37.15 26.88 -17.01
CA ARG A 338 35.95 27.53 -16.48
C ARG A 338 35.27 28.49 -17.46
N SER A 339 35.93 28.89 -18.54
CA SER A 339 35.34 29.84 -19.48
C SER A 339 34.29 29.17 -20.35
N LEU A 340 33.18 29.87 -20.63
CA LEU A 340 32.11 29.40 -21.51
C LEU A 340 32.57 29.33 -22.98
N PRO A 341 31.97 28.45 -23.80
CA PRO A 341 32.27 28.40 -25.23
C PRO A 341 31.74 29.64 -25.96
N THR A 342 32.25 29.94 -27.15
CA THR A 342 31.81 31.09 -27.95
C THR A 342 31.10 30.63 -29.22
N CYS A 343 29.93 31.21 -29.50
CA CYS A 343 29.12 30.94 -30.68
C CYS A 343 29.30 32.06 -31.72
N LEU A 344 29.75 31.72 -32.93
CA LEU A 344 29.93 32.69 -34.04
C LEU A 344 28.98 32.39 -35.19
N PRO A 345 28.54 33.40 -35.98
CA PRO A 345 27.64 33.19 -37.10
C PRO A 345 28.19 32.18 -38.13
N GLY A 346 27.43 31.13 -38.44
CA GLY A 346 27.79 30.08 -39.39
C GLY A 346 27.48 30.47 -40.83
N THR A 347 28.46 30.35 -41.73
CA THR A 347 28.21 30.45 -43.18
C THR A 347 27.54 29.17 -43.70
N SER A 348 26.37 29.31 -44.32
CA SER A 348 25.54 28.21 -44.85
C SER A 348 25.99 27.71 -46.23
N PRO A 349 25.79 26.42 -46.56
CA PRO A 349 25.43 26.02 -47.92
C PRO A 349 23.98 25.51 -48.01
N SER A 350 23.23 26.19 -48.89
CA SER A 350 22.01 25.83 -49.64
C SER A 350 21.21 24.53 -49.37
N LYS A 351 19.94 24.75 -48.99
CA LYS A 351 18.64 24.29 -49.56
C LYS A 351 18.42 22.82 -50.02
N SER A 352 17.38 22.19 -49.47
CA SER A 352 16.14 21.72 -50.17
C SER A 352 15.08 21.30 -49.11
N PHE A 353 13.90 21.96 -49.05
CA PHE A 353 12.56 21.49 -49.49
C PHE A 353 12.20 20.03 -49.09
N ALA A 354 11.06 19.68 -48.50
CA ALA A 354 9.74 20.30 -48.46
C ALA A 354 8.88 19.78 -47.25
N SER A 355 7.82 20.52 -46.99
CA SER A 355 6.81 20.46 -45.92
C SER A 355 5.64 19.49 -46.14
N TRP A 356 4.97 19.03 -45.06
CA TRP A 356 3.53 19.29 -44.76
C TRP A 356 2.99 18.64 -43.45
N PHE A 357 2.33 19.48 -42.61
CA PHE A 357 1.10 19.37 -41.76
C PHE A 357 0.74 18.08 -40.97
N SER A 358 0.03 18.05 -39.82
CA SER A 358 -0.38 18.97 -38.73
C SER A 358 -1.28 18.20 -37.69
N ILE A 359 -1.14 18.50 -36.37
CA ILE A 359 -2.19 18.71 -35.30
C ILE A 359 -3.07 17.46 -34.89
N GLN A 360 -3.43 17.08 -33.64
CA GLN A 360 -3.80 17.75 -32.36
C GLN A 360 -3.95 16.78 -31.15
N GLY A 361 -3.88 17.34 -29.92
CA GLY A 361 -4.66 16.98 -28.70
C GLY A 361 -4.23 15.76 -27.86
N SER A 362 -4.37 15.66 -26.52
CA SER A 362 -4.86 16.56 -25.45
C SER A 362 -4.61 15.94 -24.05
N ARG A 363 -4.37 16.78 -23.03
CA ARG A 363 -4.70 16.73 -21.57
C ARG A 363 -4.75 15.38 -20.77
N THR A 364 -3.81 15.27 -19.79
CA THR A 364 -3.85 14.92 -18.33
C THR A 364 -5.06 14.19 -17.68
N PRO A 365 -4.97 13.61 -16.45
CA PRO A 365 -3.82 13.34 -15.54
C PRO A 365 -3.76 11.89 -14.98
N GLY A 366 -2.67 11.53 -14.28
CA GLY A 366 -2.59 10.30 -13.48
C GLY A 366 -1.91 10.57 -12.14
N LEU A 367 -2.70 10.54 -11.06
CA LEU A 367 -2.25 10.34 -9.68
C LEU A 367 -1.65 8.94 -9.54
N LEU A 368 -0.64 8.78 -8.68
CA LEU A 368 -0.26 7.47 -8.14
C LEU A 368 -0.05 7.58 -6.64
N ALA A 369 -0.84 6.78 -5.94
CA ALA A 369 -0.90 6.58 -4.51
C ALA A 369 0.33 5.80 -4.01
N VAL A 370 0.65 6.00 -2.73
CA VAL A 370 1.62 5.20 -1.99
C VAL A 370 0.86 4.00 -1.41
N ASN A 371 1.22 2.80 -1.84
CA ASN A 371 0.86 1.57 -1.14
C ASN A 371 1.95 1.27 -0.11
N ARG A 372 1.48 0.93 1.09
CA ARG A 372 2.25 0.38 2.20
C ARG A 372 2.03 -1.13 2.16
N GLU A 373 3.12 -1.89 2.12
CA GLU A 373 3.12 -3.29 2.51
C GLU A 373 4.19 -3.48 3.57
N MET A 374 3.84 -4.33 4.54
CA MET A 374 4.58 -4.65 5.74
C MET A 374 5.93 -5.31 5.46
N GLY A 375 6.87 -5.04 6.37
CA GLY A 375 7.99 -5.90 6.69
C GLY A 375 7.98 -6.11 8.20
N ASP A 376 7.98 -7.37 8.59
CA ASP A 376 8.05 -7.87 9.96
C ASP A 376 9.45 -8.44 10.19
N ARG A 377 10.21 -7.86 11.11
CA ARG A 377 10.99 -8.61 12.09
C ARG A 377 11.34 -7.70 13.26
N GLY A 378 10.64 -7.89 14.38
CA GLY A 378 10.98 -7.25 15.65
C GLY A 378 12.45 -7.48 15.99
N GLY A 379 13.21 -6.38 16.07
CA GLY A 379 14.61 -6.40 16.47
C GLY A 379 14.75 -6.58 17.99
N ASP A 380 15.75 -7.35 18.39
CA ASP A 380 16.17 -7.52 19.78
C ASP A 380 17.15 -6.40 20.20
N ALA A 381 16.64 -5.50 21.04
CA ALA A 381 17.29 -4.72 22.09
C ALA A 381 18.83 -4.45 22.08
N LEU A 382 19.24 -3.23 22.45
CA LEU A 382 20.66 -2.81 22.55
C LEU A 382 21.16 -2.61 23.99
N VAL A 383 22.49 -2.76 24.19
CA VAL A 383 23.23 -2.23 25.35
C VAL A 383 24.45 -1.41 24.91
N ALA A 384 24.59 -0.22 25.48
CA ALA A 384 25.75 0.64 25.30
C ALA A 384 26.31 1.04 26.67
N PHE A 385 27.59 0.73 26.88
CA PHE A 385 28.38 1.25 27.98
C PHE A 385 29.08 2.54 27.56
N TRP A 386 29.36 3.40 28.53
CA TRP A 386 30.14 4.60 28.27
C TRP A 386 31.13 4.92 29.38
N GLU A 387 32.26 5.51 29.01
CA GLU A 387 33.33 5.91 29.93
C GLU A 387 33.90 7.29 29.55
N ALA A 388 34.13 8.14 30.55
CA ALA A 388 34.68 9.48 30.38
C ALA A 388 36.21 9.50 30.53
N SER A 389 36.93 10.03 29.54
CA SER A 389 38.38 10.28 29.62
C SER A 389 38.69 11.78 29.72
N SER A 390 39.72 12.14 30.48
CA SER A 390 40.21 13.53 30.57
C SER A 390 40.92 13.93 29.27
N LYS A 391 40.65 15.14 28.75
CA LYS A 391 41.46 15.73 27.67
C LYS A 391 42.91 15.88 28.14
N GLY A 392 43.83 15.17 27.49
CA GLY A 392 45.28 15.25 27.72
C GLY A 392 45.90 16.54 27.22
#